data_AF-A0A7T5RR25-F1
#
_entry.id   AF-A0A7T5RR25-F1
#
_cell.length_a   1.000
_cell.length_b   1.000
_cell.length_c   1.000
_cell.angle_alpha   90.00
_cell.angle_beta   90.00
_cell.angle_gamma   90.00
#
_symmetry.space_group_name_H-M   'P 1'
#
loop_
_entity.id
_entity.type
_entity.pdbx_description
1 polymer ?
#
loop_
_entity_poly.entity_id
_entity_poly.type
_entity_poly.pdbx_seq_one_letter_code
_entity_poly.pdbx_strand_id
1 'polypeptide(L)'
;MSPVQPGFGRTMRQLREKVGKPLEQLSKETGISERTIGQVDGGTLEPTLSDAISIASNLYAQVQDLVRPRPARLARGTFEDPPPAFRMNQGMIRTAIEATYSVLDFIDDELQQRSETRLSQLIELANLSAVLGNVFGGILAKSSNGVWKRNSPHKYPDLIPVSRTATGGVEIKVALETNLPKGHLPKPGPHISVRYVLVDSENGYRYVKGTRGDAVAIWEVKCGRLGAGDFRLSNTPGDSGKTANFSADALRRMKLVYFDSDLCPRKDVDGYLKRNGFSPS
;
A
#
# COMPACT_ATOMS: atom_id res chain seq x y z
N MET A 1 29.11 0.90 -1.45
CA MET A 1 29.13 0.02 -0.27
C MET A 1 27.76 -0.63 -0.16
N SER A 2 27.68 -1.96 -0.28
CA SER A 2 26.41 -2.67 -0.09
C SER A 2 25.95 -2.54 1.35
N PRO A 3 24.65 -2.28 1.64
CA PRO A 3 24.16 -2.23 3.00
C PRO A 3 24.38 -3.58 3.69
N VAL A 4 24.93 -3.55 4.90
CA VAL A 4 25.10 -4.76 5.75
C VAL A 4 23.71 -5.31 6.03
N GLN A 5 23.43 -6.52 5.54
CA GLN A 5 22.16 -7.20 5.80
C GLN A 5 22.00 -7.41 7.32
N PRO A 6 20.82 -7.12 7.89
CA PRO A 6 20.59 -7.39 9.30
C PRO A 6 20.69 -8.89 9.57
N GLY A 7 21.45 -9.28 10.60
CA GLY A 7 21.58 -10.67 11.01
C GLY A 7 20.27 -11.24 11.57
N PHE A 8 20.16 -12.57 11.59
CA PHE A 8 18.96 -13.33 11.97
C PHE A 8 18.24 -12.76 13.20
N GLY A 9 18.97 -12.54 14.29
CA GLY A 9 18.42 -12.04 15.55
C GLY A 9 17.71 -10.69 15.45
N ARG A 10 18.28 -9.76 14.69
CA ARG A 10 17.68 -8.43 14.47
C ARG A 10 16.39 -8.56 13.67
N THR A 11 16.39 -9.39 12.63
CA THR A 11 15.21 -9.64 11.79
C THR A 11 14.09 -10.34 12.57
N MET A 12 14.45 -11.34 13.38
CA MET A 12 13.55 -12.01 14.31
C MET A 12 12.89 -11.02 15.27
N ARG A 13 13.69 -10.13 15.91
CA ARG A 13 13.17 -9.09 16.80
C ARG A 13 12.14 -8.21 16.11
N GLN A 14 12.47 -7.72 14.91
CA GLN A 14 11.57 -6.85 14.14
C GLN A 14 10.26 -7.55 13.80
N LEU A 15 10.31 -8.81 13.34
CA LEU A 15 9.10 -9.59 13.03
C LEU A 15 8.28 -9.85 14.29
N ARG A 16 8.94 -10.23 15.39
CA ARG A 16 8.32 -10.48 16.69
C ARG A 16 7.58 -9.25 17.22
N GLU A 17 8.21 -8.08 17.18
CA GLU A 17 7.59 -6.80 17.57
C GLU A 17 6.44 -6.42 16.64
N LYS A 18 6.60 -6.64 15.32
CA LYS A 18 5.55 -6.37 14.31
C LYS A 18 4.28 -7.18 14.55
N VAL A 19 4.41 -8.44 14.97
CA VAL A 19 3.27 -9.32 15.30
C VAL A 19 2.82 -9.21 16.76
N GLY A 20 3.43 -8.33 17.55
CA GLY A 20 3.06 -8.08 18.95
C GLY A 20 3.33 -9.25 19.89
N LYS A 21 4.32 -10.11 19.58
CA LYS A 21 4.59 -11.34 20.33
C LYS A 21 5.74 -11.12 21.34
N PRO A 22 5.52 -11.20 22.67
CA PRO A 22 6.62 -11.11 23.64
C PRO A 22 7.52 -12.37 23.60
N LEU A 23 8.74 -12.26 24.14
CA LEU A 23 9.72 -13.37 24.18
C LEU A 23 9.17 -14.59 24.95
N GLU A 24 8.51 -14.36 26.08
CA GLU A 24 7.86 -15.40 26.89
C GLU A 24 6.84 -16.20 26.07
N GLN A 25 6.02 -15.52 25.27
CA GLN A 25 5.02 -16.18 24.43
C GLN A 25 5.68 -17.00 23.32
N LEU A 26 6.67 -16.42 22.62
CA LEU A 26 7.40 -17.14 21.57
C LEU A 26 8.14 -18.37 22.13
N SER A 27 8.63 -18.29 23.37
CA SER A 27 9.24 -19.41 24.09
C SER A 27 8.28 -20.57 24.30
N LYS A 28 7.08 -20.28 24.81
CA LYS A 28 6.05 -21.30 25.04
C LYS A 28 5.62 -21.98 23.75
N GLU A 29 5.47 -21.23 22.66
CA GLU A 29 4.96 -21.75 21.39
C GLU A 29 6.01 -22.53 20.59
N THR A 30 7.28 -22.14 20.69
CA THR A 30 8.38 -22.82 19.98
C THR A 30 8.96 -24.01 20.77
N GLY A 31 8.72 -24.07 22.08
CA GLY A 31 9.38 -25.01 22.99
C GLY A 31 10.84 -24.66 23.30
N ILE A 32 11.34 -23.52 22.82
CA ILE A 32 12.70 -23.04 23.04
C ILE A 32 12.72 -22.20 24.30
N SER A 33 13.75 -22.33 25.15
CA SER A 33 13.83 -21.57 26.39
C SER A 33 13.85 -20.05 26.14
N GLU A 34 13.17 -19.27 26.99
CA GLU A 34 13.11 -17.81 26.86
C GLU A 34 14.51 -17.17 26.85
N ARG A 35 15.45 -17.75 27.62
CA ARG A 35 16.86 -17.34 27.61
C ARG A 35 17.50 -17.54 26.22
N THR A 36 17.30 -18.70 25.61
CA THR A 36 17.83 -19.00 24.27
C THR A 36 17.22 -18.07 23.24
N ILE A 37 15.90 -17.86 23.26
CA ILE A 37 15.22 -16.91 22.37
C ILE A 37 15.76 -15.49 22.59
N GLY A 38 15.96 -15.06 23.83
CA GLY A 38 16.54 -13.75 24.14
C GLY A 38 17.97 -13.60 23.63
N GLN A 39 18.78 -14.66 23.67
CA GLN A 39 20.13 -14.67 23.11
C GLN A 39 20.13 -14.60 21.58
N VAL A 40 19.20 -15.30 20.92
CA VAL A 40 19.03 -15.24 19.47
C VAL A 40 18.51 -13.87 19.03
N ASP A 41 17.45 -13.36 19.67
CA ASP A 41 16.87 -12.02 19.43
C ASP A 41 17.91 -10.91 19.66
N GLY A 42 18.80 -11.08 20.65
CA GLY A 42 19.94 -10.22 20.92
C GLY A 42 21.11 -10.32 19.94
N GLY A 43 21.12 -11.32 19.05
CA GLY A 43 22.23 -11.59 18.12
C GLY A 43 23.48 -12.16 18.79
N THR A 44 23.35 -12.66 20.02
CA THR A 44 24.47 -13.27 20.79
C THR A 44 24.57 -14.78 20.59
N LEU A 45 23.54 -15.39 20.01
CA LEU A 45 23.50 -16.81 19.69
C LEU A 45 22.88 -16.98 18.29
N GLU A 46 23.54 -17.76 17.44
CA GLU A 46 22.94 -18.20 16.19
C GLU A 46 22.05 -19.41 16.47
N PRO A 47 20.81 -19.45 15.98
CA PRO A 47 19.91 -20.57 16.20
C PRO A 47 20.36 -21.80 15.42
N THR A 48 19.96 -22.99 15.86
CA THR A 48 20.01 -24.16 14.99
C THR A 48 19.01 -24.01 13.84
N LEU A 49 19.17 -24.75 12.75
CA LEU A 49 18.20 -24.71 11.64
C LEU A 49 16.78 -25.11 12.11
N SER A 50 16.68 -26.08 13.02
CA SER A 50 15.41 -26.49 13.62
C SER A 50 14.76 -25.37 14.42
N ASP A 51 15.53 -24.69 15.26
CA ASP A 51 15.06 -23.55 16.04
C ASP A 51 14.64 -22.40 15.13
N ALA A 52 15.42 -22.12 14.10
CA ALA A 52 15.14 -21.08 13.12
C ALA A 52 13.82 -21.32 12.38
N ILE A 53 13.55 -22.57 11.96
CA ILE A 53 12.28 -22.96 11.31
C ILE A 53 11.11 -22.85 12.30
N SER A 54 11.30 -23.30 13.55
CA SER A 54 10.26 -23.21 14.60
C SER A 54 9.91 -21.75 14.93
N ILE A 55 10.94 -20.91 15.09
CA ILE A 55 10.78 -19.46 15.32
C ILE A 55 10.07 -18.81 14.14
N ALA A 56 10.50 -19.06 12.90
CA ALA A 56 9.90 -18.48 11.71
C ALA A 56 8.41 -18.82 11.60
N SER A 57 8.08 -20.09 11.76
CA SER A 57 6.69 -20.58 11.67
C SER A 57 5.79 -19.91 12.72
N ASN A 58 6.29 -19.77 13.96
CA ASN A 58 5.55 -19.09 15.03
C ASN A 58 5.50 -17.55 14.87
N LEU A 59 6.31 -16.98 13.99
CA LEU A 59 6.25 -15.56 13.61
C LEU A 59 5.49 -15.33 12.30
N TYR A 60 4.84 -16.37 11.75
CA TYR A 60 4.17 -16.32 10.46
C TYR A 60 5.09 -15.87 9.32
N ALA A 61 6.33 -16.36 9.35
CA ALA A 61 7.39 -16.06 8.39
C ALA A 61 8.09 -17.34 7.92
N GLN A 62 8.80 -17.27 6.81
CA GLN A 62 9.70 -18.32 6.36
C GLN A 62 11.10 -18.13 6.98
N VAL A 63 11.86 -19.21 7.15
CA VAL A 63 13.23 -19.11 7.69
C VAL A 63 14.12 -18.20 6.84
N GLN A 64 13.86 -18.17 5.52
CA GLN A 64 14.51 -17.26 4.59
C GLN A 64 14.21 -15.79 4.87
N ASP A 65 13.03 -15.45 5.40
CA ASP A 65 12.70 -14.06 5.77
C ASP A 65 13.50 -13.61 6.99
N LEU A 66 13.98 -14.53 7.82
CA LEU A 66 14.86 -14.24 8.96
C LEU A 66 16.34 -14.16 8.55
N VAL A 67 16.76 -15.06 7.65
CA VAL A 67 18.17 -15.17 7.21
C VAL A 67 18.50 -14.14 6.12
N ARG A 68 17.54 -13.84 5.25
CA ARG A 68 17.63 -12.87 4.15
C ARG A 68 16.29 -12.14 4.05
N PRO A 69 15.98 -11.24 5.01
CA PRO A 69 14.79 -10.43 4.91
C PRO A 69 14.79 -9.75 3.55
N ARG A 70 13.74 -10.01 2.77
CA ARG A 70 13.58 -9.29 1.52
C ARG A 70 13.51 -7.80 1.83
N PRO A 71 14.27 -6.98 1.11
CA PRO A 71 14.23 -5.55 1.34
C PRO A 71 12.79 -5.09 1.15
N ALA A 72 12.22 -4.49 2.19
CA ALA A 72 10.89 -3.93 2.12
C ALA A 72 10.85 -2.95 0.95
N ARG A 73 9.83 -3.07 0.10
CA ARG A 73 9.68 -2.18 -1.04
C ARG A 73 9.36 -0.78 -0.55
N LEU A 74 10.22 0.17 -0.90
CA LEU A 74 10.10 1.57 -0.49
C LEU A 74 9.39 2.39 -1.56
N ALA A 75 8.69 3.44 -1.11
CA ALA A 75 8.13 4.43 -2.02
C ALA A 75 9.23 5.42 -2.43
N ARG A 76 9.68 5.32 -3.69
CA ARG A 76 10.83 6.08 -4.22
C ARG A 76 10.46 7.44 -4.80
N GLY A 77 9.17 7.66 -5.03
CA GLY A 77 8.66 8.93 -5.55
C GLY A 77 8.83 10.12 -4.61
N THR A 78 8.54 11.29 -5.14
CA THR A 78 8.51 12.56 -4.41
C THR A 78 7.17 12.69 -3.67
N PHE A 79 7.20 13.29 -2.48
CA PHE A 79 6.03 13.48 -1.64
C PHE A 79 5.79 14.96 -1.35
N GLU A 80 4.52 15.31 -1.16
CA GLU A 80 4.08 16.60 -0.64
C GLU A 80 2.98 16.41 0.40
N ASP A 81 2.85 17.38 1.32
CA ASP A 81 1.74 17.36 2.26
C ASP A 81 0.39 17.51 1.55
N PRO A 82 -0.61 16.66 1.88
CA PRO A 82 -1.99 16.86 1.44
C PRO A 82 -2.56 18.23 1.86
N PRO A 83 -3.64 18.72 1.22
CA PRO A 83 -4.29 19.94 1.66
C PRO A 83 -4.67 19.86 3.15
N PRO A 84 -4.53 20.95 3.94
CA PRO A 84 -4.72 20.93 5.40
C PRO A 84 -6.08 20.35 5.86
N ALA A 85 -7.12 20.48 5.04
CA ALA A 85 -8.44 19.92 5.29
C ALA A 85 -8.44 18.38 5.48
N PHE A 86 -7.44 17.67 4.94
CA PHE A 86 -7.31 16.22 5.11
C PHE A 86 -6.71 15.82 6.46
N ARG A 87 -6.11 16.75 7.21
CA ARG A 87 -5.43 16.46 8.48
C ARG A 87 -4.49 15.24 8.38
N MET A 88 -3.75 15.18 7.28
CA MET A 88 -2.76 14.15 6.96
C MET A 88 -1.46 14.85 6.59
N ASN A 89 -0.34 14.18 6.76
CA ASN A 89 0.97 14.63 6.27
C ASN A 89 1.56 13.61 5.28
N GLN A 90 2.61 14.01 4.58
CA GLN A 90 3.30 13.13 3.63
C GLN A 90 3.83 11.83 4.26
N GLY A 91 4.23 11.85 5.54
CA GLY A 91 4.69 10.66 6.26
C GLY A 91 3.61 9.60 6.40
N MET A 92 2.35 9.99 6.62
CA MET A 92 1.21 9.07 6.64
C MET A 92 0.98 8.43 5.27
N ILE A 93 1.09 9.21 4.19
CA ILE A 93 0.95 8.70 2.82
C ILE A 93 2.08 7.73 2.48
N ARG A 94 3.33 8.07 2.83
CA ARG A 94 4.50 7.20 2.65
C ARG A 94 4.29 5.86 3.37
N THR A 95 3.99 5.91 4.66
CA THR A 95 3.71 4.71 5.47
C THR A 95 2.57 3.89 4.87
N ALA A 96 1.50 4.54 4.40
CA ALA A 96 0.40 3.85 3.75
C ALA A 96 0.82 3.11 2.48
N ILE A 97 1.64 3.72 1.62
CA ILE A 97 2.15 3.07 0.40
C ILE A 97 3.05 1.89 0.75
N GLU A 98 4.07 2.10 1.59
CA GLU A 98 5.09 1.10 1.89
C GLU A 98 4.52 -0.11 2.64
N ALA A 99 3.64 0.12 3.62
CA ALA A 99 2.97 -0.98 4.31
C ALA A 99 1.92 -1.67 3.42
N THR A 100 1.33 -0.97 2.45
CA THR A 100 0.47 -1.61 1.44
C THR A 100 1.28 -2.56 0.58
N TYR A 101 2.47 -2.17 0.13
CA TYR A 101 3.39 -3.07 -0.56
C TYR A 101 3.72 -4.28 0.30
N SER A 102 4.10 -4.08 1.57
CA SER A 102 4.39 -5.20 2.47
C SER A 102 3.24 -6.20 2.60
N VAL A 103 1.97 -5.75 2.60
CA VAL A 103 0.82 -6.65 2.68
C VAL A 103 0.60 -7.41 1.37
N LEU A 104 0.66 -6.72 0.23
CA LEU A 104 0.45 -7.35 -1.07
C LEU A 104 1.58 -8.31 -1.44
N ASP A 105 2.82 -7.91 -1.17
CA ASP A 105 4.00 -8.74 -1.39
C ASP A 105 3.89 -10.01 -0.52
N PHE A 106 3.49 -9.89 0.75
CA PHE A 106 3.23 -11.05 1.62
C PHE A 106 2.15 -11.99 1.07
N ILE A 107 1.03 -11.45 0.57
CA ILE A 107 -0.02 -12.28 -0.04
C ILE A 107 0.52 -13.03 -1.26
N ASP A 108 1.24 -12.33 -2.14
CA ASP A 108 1.83 -12.95 -3.32
C ASP A 108 2.83 -14.06 -2.94
N ASP A 109 3.59 -13.87 -1.88
CA ASP A 109 4.55 -14.87 -1.42
C ASP A 109 3.87 -16.12 -0.91
N GLU A 110 2.79 -15.97 -0.13
CA GLU A 110 2.00 -17.09 0.34
C GLU A 110 1.34 -17.87 -0.81
N LEU A 111 0.94 -17.16 -1.88
CA LEU A 111 0.45 -17.79 -3.10
C LEU A 111 1.56 -18.55 -3.82
N GLN A 112 2.71 -17.92 -4.05
CA GLN A 112 3.84 -18.52 -4.75
C GLN A 112 4.41 -19.74 -4.01
N GLN A 113 4.43 -19.72 -2.68
CA GLN A 113 4.81 -20.87 -1.85
C GLN A 113 3.91 -22.09 -2.10
N ARG A 114 2.67 -21.87 -2.52
CA ARG A 114 1.70 -22.92 -2.87
C ARG A 114 1.70 -23.24 -4.36
N SER A 115 2.71 -22.76 -5.10
CA SER A 115 2.82 -22.86 -6.56
C SER A 115 1.66 -22.19 -7.32
N GLU A 116 1.00 -21.22 -6.69
CA GLU A 116 -0.02 -20.39 -7.32
C GLU A 116 0.60 -19.14 -7.96
N THR A 117 -0.09 -18.56 -8.94
CA THR A 117 0.28 -17.26 -9.51
C THR A 117 0.03 -16.13 -8.51
N ARG A 118 0.65 -14.96 -8.75
CA ARG A 118 0.44 -13.77 -7.90
C ARG A 118 -1.01 -13.30 -7.92
N LEU A 119 -1.41 -12.56 -6.88
CA LEU A 119 -2.77 -12.05 -6.71
C LEU A 119 -3.27 -11.32 -7.95
N SER A 120 -2.42 -10.49 -8.57
CA SER A 120 -2.80 -9.70 -9.75
C SER A 120 -3.18 -10.54 -10.98
N GLN A 121 -2.72 -11.79 -11.03
CA GLN A 121 -2.99 -12.75 -12.11
C GLN A 121 -4.18 -13.66 -11.79
N LEU A 122 -4.55 -13.78 -10.51
CA LEU A 122 -5.69 -14.61 -10.06
C LEU A 122 -7.03 -13.90 -10.10
N ILE A 123 -7.05 -12.56 -10.03
CA ILE A 123 -8.30 -11.79 -9.91
C ILE A 123 -8.44 -10.76 -11.03
N GLU A 124 -9.70 -10.40 -11.34
CA GLU A 124 -9.96 -9.29 -12.24
C GLU A 124 -9.35 -7.98 -11.72
N LEU A 125 -8.80 -7.17 -12.61
CA LEU A 125 -8.09 -5.92 -12.26
C LEU A 125 -8.98 -4.87 -11.58
N ALA A 126 -10.29 -4.92 -11.85
CA ALA A 126 -11.27 -4.11 -11.12
C ALA A 126 -11.32 -4.51 -9.63
N ASN A 127 -11.30 -5.81 -9.34
CA ASN A 127 -11.27 -6.35 -7.98
C ASN A 127 -9.91 -6.07 -7.31
N LEU A 128 -8.80 -6.15 -8.07
CA LEU A 128 -7.48 -5.76 -7.56
C LEU A 128 -7.43 -4.30 -7.12
N SER A 129 -8.06 -3.40 -7.87
CA SER A 129 -8.15 -1.99 -7.51
C SER A 129 -8.93 -1.78 -6.20
N ALA A 130 -9.98 -2.57 -5.97
CA ALA A 130 -10.74 -2.55 -4.71
C ALA A 130 -9.94 -3.11 -3.53
N VAL A 131 -9.21 -4.22 -3.73
CA VAL A 131 -8.31 -4.79 -2.71
C VAL A 131 -7.26 -3.76 -2.32
N LEU A 132 -6.56 -3.18 -3.31
CA LEU A 132 -5.57 -2.13 -3.08
C LEU A 132 -6.15 -0.94 -2.31
N GLY A 133 -7.33 -0.45 -2.70
CA GLY A 133 -7.98 0.66 -2.01
C GLY A 133 -8.34 0.35 -0.56
N ASN A 134 -8.79 -0.87 -0.28
CA ASN A 134 -9.14 -1.31 1.07
C ASN A 134 -7.91 -1.45 1.98
N VAL A 135 -6.84 -2.08 1.48
CA VAL A 135 -5.57 -2.22 2.21
C VAL A 135 -4.98 -0.84 2.48
N PHE A 136 -4.84 -0.02 1.44
CA PHE A 136 -4.30 1.33 1.53
C PHE A 136 -5.09 2.19 2.52
N GLY A 137 -6.42 2.21 2.41
CA GLY A 137 -7.28 2.99 3.31
C GLY A 137 -7.23 2.51 4.76
N GLY A 138 -7.19 1.19 4.98
CA GLY A 138 -7.06 0.62 6.32
C GLY A 138 -5.73 0.98 6.99
N ILE A 139 -4.63 0.91 6.25
CA ILE A 139 -3.30 1.29 6.73
C ILE A 139 -3.23 2.80 6.96
N LEU A 140 -3.74 3.62 6.03
CA LEU A 140 -3.76 5.07 6.18
C LEU A 140 -4.51 5.48 7.44
N ALA A 141 -5.66 4.87 7.73
CA ALA A 141 -6.39 5.08 8.98
C ALA A 141 -5.54 4.74 10.22
N LYS A 142 -4.86 3.59 10.22
CA LYS A 142 -3.96 3.19 11.32
C LYS A 142 -2.79 4.17 11.52
N SER A 143 -2.17 4.62 10.42
CA SER A 143 -1.07 5.59 10.46
C SER A 143 -1.51 7.01 10.85
N SER A 144 -2.82 7.28 10.88
CA SER A 144 -3.35 8.61 11.15
C SER A 144 -3.35 9.01 12.63
N ASN A 145 -2.84 8.15 13.53
CA ASN A 145 -2.77 8.39 14.97
C ASN A 145 -4.12 8.84 15.57
N GLY A 146 -5.21 8.18 15.16
CA GLY A 146 -6.55 8.45 15.68
C GLY A 146 -7.25 9.66 15.05
N VAL A 147 -6.73 10.25 13.97
CA VAL A 147 -7.47 11.28 13.21
C VAL A 147 -8.60 10.64 12.40
N TRP A 148 -8.30 9.52 11.75
CA TRP A 148 -9.20 8.79 10.86
C TRP A 148 -9.44 7.36 11.35
N LYS A 149 -10.66 6.86 11.15
CA LYS A 149 -10.98 5.43 11.26
C LYS A 149 -11.55 4.93 9.94
N ARG A 150 -11.26 3.67 9.60
CA ARG A 150 -11.89 3.01 8.46
C ARG A 150 -13.39 2.85 8.76
N ASN A 151 -14.23 3.24 7.82
CA ASN A 151 -15.67 2.99 7.89
C ASN A 151 -15.96 1.50 7.67
N SER A 152 -17.18 1.03 7.97
CA SER A 152 -17.53 -0.36 7.71
C SER A 152 -17.39 -0.72 6.21
N PRO A 153 -17.13 -1.99 5.87
CA PRO A 153 -17.10 -2.44 4.49
C PRO A 153 -18.33 -1.98 3.71
N HIS A 154 -18.12 -1.57 2.46
CA HIS A 154 -19.16 -1.08 1.53
C HIS A 154 -19.90 0.19 1.99
N LYS A 155 -19.43 0.89 3.04
CA LYS A 155 -20.00 2.18 3.44
C LYS A 155 -19.20 3.35 2.92
N TYR A 156 -19.94 4.39 2.56
CA TYR A 156 -19.40 5.70 2.23
C TYR A 156 -19.42 6.62 3.46
N PRO A 157 -18.43 7.51 3.62
CA PRO A 157 -17.13 7.53 2.93
C PRO A 157 -16.18 6.47 3.50
N ASP A 158 -15.09 6.18 2.78
CA ASP A 158 -14.14 5.14 3.19
C ASP A 158 -13.48 5.41 4.55
N LEU A 159 -13.05 6.64 4.79
CA LEU A 159 -12.52 7.09 6.07
C LEU A 159 -13.50 8.05 6.71
N ILE A 160 -13.76 7.87 8.00
CA ILE A 160 -14.58 8.77 8.79
C ILE A 160 -13.73 9.38 9.90
N PRO A 161 -13.93 10.66 10.23
CA PRO A 161 -13.13 11.29 11.26
C PRO A 161 -13.48 10.72 12.63
N VAL A 162 -12.47 10.59 13.51
CA VAL A 162 -12.69 10.17 14.90
C VAL A 162 -13.20 11.34 15.74
N SER A 163 -12.67 12.55 15.50
CA SER A 163 -13.17 13.78 16.14
C SER A 163 -14.31 14.40 15.33
N ARG A 164 -15.37 14.83 16.02
CA ARG A 164 -16.53 15.55 15.43
C ARG A 164 -16.18 16.91 14.79
N THR A 165 -14.94 17.38 14.96
CA THR A 165 -14.47 18.68 14.44
C THR A 165 -13.98 18.64 12.98
N ALA A 166 -13.89 17.47 12.36
CA ALA A 166 -13.40 17.34 10.98
C ALA A 166 -14.53 17.42 9.95
N THR A 167 -14.22 18.00 8.78
CA THR A 167 -15.12 18.55 7.75
C THR A 167 -15.79 17.51 6.83
N GLY A 168 -16.02 16.30 7.35
CA GLY A 168 -16.57 15.15 6.62
C GLY A 168 -15.55 14.02 6.45
N GLY A 169 -16.03 12.86 6.00
CA GLY A 169 -15.13 11.74 5.71
C GLY A 169 -14.48 11.82 4.32
N VAL A 170 -13.52 10.94 4.08
CA VAL A 170 -12.69 10.89 2.88
C VAL A 170 -12.97 9.61 2.11
N GLU A 171 -13.24 9.72 0.82
CA GLU A 171 -13.40 8.58 -0.09
C GLU A 171 -12.07 8.26 -0.79
N ILE A 172 -11.75 6.98 -0.97
CA ILE A 172 -10.54 6.54 -1.66
C ILE A 172 -10.96 5.87 -2.98
N LYS A 173 -10.41 6.34 -4.10
CA LYS A 173 -10.60 5.72 -5.42
C LYS A 173 -9.28 5.34 -6.03
N VAL A 174 -9.25 4.12 -6.58
CA VAL A 174 -8.05 3.52 -7.11
C VAL A 174 -8.23 3.22 -8.59
N ALA A 175 -7.21 3.47 -9.41
CA ALA A 175 -7.24 3.17 -10.84
C ALA A 175 -5.91 2.60 -11.34
N LEU A 176 -6.00 1.65 -12.27
CA LEU A 176 -4.85 1.08 -12.97
C LEU A 176 -4.35 2.02 -14.07
N GLU A 177 -3.04 2.19 -14.16
CA GLU A 177 -2.32 2.95 -15.18
C GLU A 177 -2.93 4.35 -15.40
N THR A 178 -3.37 4.64 -16.63
CA THR A 178 -3.93 5.94 -17.01
C THR A 178 -5.45 6.02 -16.86
N ASN A 179 -6.12 4.95 -16.39
CA ASN A 179 -7.57 4.92 -16.22
C ASN A 179 -8.07 5.99 -15.25
N LEU A 180 -9.29 6.48 -15.48
CA LEU A 180 -9.95 7.40 -14.54
C LEU A 180 -10.49 6.59 -13.35
N PRO A 181 -10.31 7.06 -12.09
CA PRO A 181 -10.93 6.44 -10.94
C PRO A 181 -12.46 6.45 -11.08
N LYS A 182 -13.08 5.33 -10.73
CA LYS A 182 -14.51 5.08 -10.92
C LYS A 182 -15.21 4.84 -9.59
N GLY A 183 -16.46 5.27 -9.47
CA GLY A 183 -17.35 4.94 -8.36
C GLY A 183 -18.75 4.60 -8.85
N HIS A 184 -19.59 4.04 -7.98
CA HIS A 184 -20.95 3.66 -8.37
C HIS A 184 -21.91 4.84 -8.56
N LEU A 185 -21.71 5.91 -7.80
CA LEU A 185 -22.55 7.11 -7.88
C LEU A 185 -21.65 8.34 -7.67
N PRO A 186 -22.05 9.52 -8.19
CA PRO A 186 -21.43 10.79 -7.83
C PRO A 186 -21.53 11.00 -6.32
N LYS A 187 -20.38 11.14 -5.67
CA LYS A 187 -20.32 11.35 -4.22
C LYS A 187 -19.44 12.57 -3.95
N PRO A 188 -20.02 13.78 -3.82
CA PRO A 188 -19.24 14.99 -3.56
C PRO A 188 -18.56 14.93 -2.20
N GLY A 189 -17.36 15.52 -2.09
CA GLY A 189 -16.61 15.59 -0.84
C GLY A 189 -15.11 15.41 -0.99
N PRO A 190 -14.38 15.26 0.12
CA PRO A 190 -12.95 14.95 0.11
C PRO A 190 -12.65 13.59 -0.51
N HIS A 191 -11.69 13.55 -1.44
CA HIS A 191 -11.25 12.33 -2.13
C HIS A 191 -9.74 12.19 -2.11
N ILE A 192 -9.29 10.94 -2.01
CA ILE A 192 -7.94 10.50 -2.35
C ILE A 192 -8.05 9.64 -3.61
N SER A 193 -7.30 10.02 -4.65
CA SER A 193 -7.13 9.21 -5.85
C SER A 193 -5.77 8.53 -5.80
N VAL A 194 -5.73 7.22 -5.93
CA VAL A 194 -4.51 6.41 -6.01
C VAL A 194 -4.43 5.81 -7.40
N ARG A 195 -3.26 5.89 -8.03
CA ARG A 195 -3.00 5.17 -9.28
C ARG A 195 -1.82 4.25 -9.15
N TYR A 196 -1.94 3.07 -9.75
CA TYR A 196 -0.92 2.04 -9.72
C TYR A 196 -0.66 1.47 -11.10
N VAL A 197 0.48 0.83 -11.27
CA VAL A 197 0.86 0.00 -12.42
C VAL A 197 1.19 -1.40 -11.92
N LEU A 198 1.31 -2.35 -12.85
CA LEU A 198 1.89 -3.66 -12.54
C LEU A 198 3.35 -3.68 -13.02
N VAL A 199 4.25 -3.95 -12.08
CA VAL A 199 5.69 -4.04 -12.29
C VAL A 199 6.15 -5.48 -12.28
N ASP A 200 7.28 -5.74 -12.93
CA ASP A 200 7.89 -7.06 -12.99
C ASP A 200 8.59 -7.37 -11.66
N SER A 201 8.02 -8.29 -10.88
CA SER A 201 8.55 -8.69 -9.59
C SER A 201 9.87 -9.46 -9.65
N GLU A 202 10.12 -10.20 -10.74
CA GLU A 202 11.32 -11.00 -10.92
C GLU A 202 12.52 -10.13 -11.31
N ASN A 203 12.27 -9.06 -12.05
CA ASN A 203 13.29 -8.10 -12.50
C ASN A 203 13.36 -6.84 -11.63
N GLY A 204 13.26 -7.02 -10.31
CA GLY A 204 13.51 -5.96 -9.32
C GLY A 204 12.43 -4.89 -9.26
N TYR A 205 11.15 -5.28 -9.47
CA TYR A 205 9.99 -4.39 -9.46
C TYR A 205 10.10 -3.27 -10.50
N ARG A 206 10.66 -3.59 -11.67
CA ARG A 206 10.82 -2.64 -12.77
C ARG A 206 9.50 -2.45 -13.50
N TYR A 207 9.12 -1.19 -13.72
CA TYR A 207 8.04 -0.88 -14.64
C TYR A 207 8.56 -0.87 -16.07
N VAL A 208 7.91 -1.64 -16.95
CA VAL A 208 8.21 -1.67 -18.39
C VAL A 208 6.96 -1.20 -19.12
N LYS A 209 7.03 -0.01 -19.70
CA LYS A 209 5.88 0.61 -20.35
C LYS A 209 5.39 -0.22 -21.54
N GLY A 210 4.09 -0.48 -21.57
CA GLY A 210 3.46 -1.31 -22.61
C GLY A 210 3.49 -2.80 -22.28
N THR A 211 4.21 -3.21 -21.23
CA THR A 211 4.18 -4.56 -20.68
C THR A 211 3.45 -4.53 -19.35
N ARG A 212 2.71 -5.60 -19.06
CA ARG A 212 2.02 -5.77 -17.78
C ARG A 212 2.83 -6.72 -16.91
N GLY A 213 3.35 -6.20 -15.80
CA GLY A 213 3.98 -7.03 -14.77
C GLY A 213 2.96 -7.77 -13.92
N ASP A 214 3.41 -8.24 -12.76
CA ASP A 214 2.68 -9.14 -11.87
C ASP A 214 2.56 -8.61 -10.43
N ALA A 215 3.30 -7.56 -10.06
CA ALA A 215 3.22 -6.92 -8.74
C ALA A 215 2.69 -5.49 -8.81
N VAL A 216 1.84 -5.10 -7.85
CA VAL A 216 1.25 -3.75 -7.78
C VAL A 216 2.27 -2.72 -7.35
N ALA A 217 2.45 -1.61 -8.08
CA ALA A 217 3.22 -0.44 -7.64
C ALA A 217 2.44 0.86 -7.83
N ILE A 218 2.31 1.67 -6.78
CA ILE A 218 1.64 2.98 -6.79
C ILE A 218 2.60 4.01 -7.40
N TRP A 219 2.11 4.78 -8.38
CA TRP A 219 2.88 5.84 -9.05
C TRP A 219 2.31 7.24 -8.83
N GLU A 220 1.07 7.36 -8.37
CA GLU A 220 0.43 8.65 -8.08
C GLU A 220 -0.53 8.52 -6.90
N VAL A 221 -0.47 9.51 -6.00
CA VAL A 221 -1.56 9.80 -5.06
C VAL A 221 -1.93 11.27 -5.18
N LYS A 222 -3.23 11.55 -5.25
CA LYS A 222 -3.78 12.91 -5.29
C LYS A 222 -4.85 13.10 -4.22
N CYS A 223 -4.89 14.29 -3.64
CA CYS A 223 -5.86 14.68 -2.62
C CYS A 223 -6.61 15.95 -3.06
N GLY A 224 -7.94 15.94 -2.98
CA GLY A 224 -8.73 17.12 -3.29
C GLY A 224 -10.22 16.94 -3.00
N ARG A 225 -10.99 18.01 -3.15
CA ARG A 225 -12.44 17.99 -2.95
C ARG A 225 -13.14 17.97 -4.29
N LEU A 226 -14.10 17.06 -4.45
CA LEU A 226 -14.89 16.90 -5.67
C LEU A 226 -16.31 17.41 -5.45
N GLY A 227 -16.84 18.13 -6.44
CA GLY A 227 -18.25 18.53 -6.53
C GLY A 227 -19.07 17.55 -7.38
N ALA A 228 -20.39 17.70 -7.41
CA ALA A 228 -21.26 16.83 -8.22
C ALA A 228 -20.95 16.89 -9.72
N GLY A 229 -20.55 18.06 -10.25
CA GLY A 229 -20.16 18.24 -11.64
C GLY A 229 -18.81 17.62 -12.02
N ASP A 230 -18.06 17.09 -11.06
CA ASP A 230 -16.77 16.45 -11.30
C ASP A 230 -16.87 14.99 -11.73
N PHE A 231 -18.09 14.47 -11.80
CA PHE A 231 -18.38 13.09 -12.15
C PHE A 231 -18.98 13.02 -13.55
N ARG A 232 -18.42 12.16 -14.40
CA ARG A 232 -18.99 11.81 -15.70
C ARG A 232 -19.70 10.46 -15.58
N LEU A 233 -21.01 10.47 -15.79
CA LEU A 233 -21.81 9.25 -15.83
C LEU A 233 -21.53 8.50 -17.14
N SER A 234 -21.18 7.23 -17.03
CA SER A 234 -21.09 6.30 -18.16
C SER A 234 -22.45 5.62 -18.33
N ASN A 235 -23.16 5.96 -19.40
CA ASN A 235 -24.37 5.25 -19.85
C ASN A 235 -24.05 4.37 -21.06
N THR A 236 -22.92 3.66 -21.02
CA THR A 236 -22.53 2.77 -22.12
C THR A 236 -23.44 1.54 -22.11
N PRO A 237 -23.99 1.08 -23.27
CA PRO A 237 -24.78 -0.16 -23.32
C PRO A 237 -23.98 -1.35 -22.79
N GLY A 238 -24.48 -2.02 -21.75
CA GLY A 238 -23.80 -3.12 -21.04
C GLY A 238 -23.12 -2.73 -19.73
N ASP A 239 -22.95 -1.43 -19.45
CA ASP A 239 -22.57 -0.93 -18.13
C ASP A 239 -23.84 -0.85 -17.26
N SER A 240 -23.76 -1.12 -15.96
CA SER A 240 -24.94 -1.24 -15.07
C SER A 240 -25.75 0.06 -14.87
N GLY A 241 -25.46 1.12 -15.65
CA GLY A 241 -26.03 2.46 -15.55
C GLY A 241 -25.62 3.22 -14.28
N LYS A 242 -24.68 2.65 -13.51
CA LYS A 242 -24.30 3.11 -12.15
C LYS A 242 -22.80 3.30 -12.05
N THR A 243 -22.17 3.91 -13.06
CA THR A 243 -20.71 4.13 -13.03
C THR A 243 -20.40 5.60 -13.30
N ALA A 244 -19.80 6.25 -12.31
CA ALA A 244 -19.42 7.64 -12.31
C ALA A 244 -17.90 7.75 -12.25
N ASN A 245 -17.28 8.23 -13.33
CA ASN A 245 -15.84 8.43 -13.41
C ASN A 245 -15.50 9.86 -13.01
N PHE A 246 -14.34 10.07 -12.40
CA PHE A 246 -13.84 11.43 -12.22
C PHE A 246 -13.57 12.06 -13.59
N SER A 247 -13.92 13.33 -13.76
CA SER A 247 -13.49 14.08 -14.94
C SER A 247 -11.98 14.28 -14.93
N ALA A 248 -11.36 14.38 -16.11
CA ALA A 248 -9.93 14.67 -16.20
C ALA A 248 -9.58 16.03 -15.57
N ASP A 249 -10.48 17.02 -15.68
CA ASP A 249 -10.29 18.35 -15.09
C ASP A 249 -10.33 18.28 -13.57
N ALA A 250 -11.25 17.50 -13.00
CA ALA A 250 -11.32 17.28 -11.55
C ALA A 250 -10.02 16.70 -11.00
N LEU A 251 -9.50 15.65 -11.64
CA LEU A 251 -8.21 15.05 -11.26
C LEU A 251 -7.02 15.99 -11.38
N ARG A 252 -7.05 16.94 -12.33
CA ARG A 252 -5.98 17.94 -12.47
C ARG A 252 -6.03 19.00 -11.36
N ARG A 253 -7.21 19.31 -10.82
CA ARG A 253 -7.37 20.24 -9.70
C ARG A 253 -7.05 19.64 -8.34
N MET A 254 -7.04 18.30 -8.22
CA MET A 254 -6.58 17.64 -7.00
C MET A 254 -5.06 17.81 -6.84
N LYS A 255 -4.61 18.11 -5.63
CA LYS A 255 -3.19 18.26 -5.32
C LYS A 255 -2.47 16.92 -5.49
N LEU A 256 -1.37 16.91 -6.24
CA LEU A 256 -0.47 15.76 -6.33
C LEU A 256 0.37 15.66 -5.05
N VAL A 257 0.19 14.59 -4.28
CA VAL A 257 0.82 14.40 -2.95
C VAL A 257 1.89 13.31 -2.95
N TYR A 258 1.87 12.45 -3.97
CA TYR A 258 2.93 11.49 -4.23
C TYR A 258 3.02 11.26 -5.73
N PHE A 259 4.25 11.20 -6.24
CA PHE A 259 4.52 10.87 -7.63
C PHE A 259 5.84 10.13 -7.81
N ASP A 260 5.79 8.99 -8.51
CA ASP A 260 6.98 8.24 -8.92
C ASP A 260 7.12 8.29 -10.45
N SER A 261 8.15 8.99 -10.92
CA SER A 261 8.43 9.18 -12.35
C SER A 261 8.78 7.88 -13.05
N ASP A 262 9.46 6.96 -12.36
CA ASP A 262 9.95 5.71 -12.95
C ASP A 262 8.80 4.73 -13.18
N LEU A 263 7.71 4.90 -12.43
CA LEU A 263 6.49 4.12 -12.54
C LEU A 263 5.41 4.79 -13.41
N CYS A 264 5.67 6.01 -13.92
CA CYS A 264 4.63 6.77 -14.62
C CYS A 264 4.33 6.18 -16.01
N PRO A 265 3.08 5.77 -16.30
CA PRO A 265 2.73 5.19 -17.59
C PRO A 265 2.62 6.23 -18.73
N ARG A 266 2.72 7.54 -18.44
CA ARG A 266 2.51 8.60 -19.44
C ARG A 266 3.74 8.79 -20.33
N LYS A 267 3.53 9.26 -21.57
CA LYS A 267 4.63 9.60 -22.50
C LYS A 267 5.28 10.92 -22.13
N ASP A 268 4.46 11.92 -21.85
CA ASP A 268 4.88 13.27 -21.47
C ASP A 268 4.81 13.42 -19.94
N VAL A 269 5.87 13.00 -19.24
CA VAL A 269 5.98 13.10 -17.78
C VAL A 269 6.13 14.55 -17.35
N ASP A 270 7.03 15.31 -17.99
CA ASP A 270 7.27 16.71 -17.62
C ASP A 270 6.04 17.59 -17.82
N GLY A 271 5.36 17.46 -18.97
CA GLY A 271 4.11 18.15 -19.18
C GLY A 271 3.01 17.64 -18.25
N TYR A 272 3.06 16.38 -17.81
CA TYR A 272 2.14 15.91 -16.76
C TYR A 272 2.39 16.63 -15.44
N LEU A 273 3.63 16.70 -14.96
CA LEU A 273 3.98 17.39 -13.72
C LEU A 273 3.60 18.88 -13.78
N LYS A 274 3.97 19.56 -14.88
CA LYS A 274 3.63 20.97 -15.11
C LYS A 274 2.13 21.23 -15.06
N ARG A 275 1.31 20.37 -15.69
CA ARG A 275 -0.16 20.48 -15.68
C ARG A 275 -0.79 20.21 -14.31
N ASN A 276 -0.07 19.53 -13.40
CA ASN A 276 -0.54 19.23 -12.05
C ASN A 276 0.11 20.11 -10.99
N GLY A 277 0.79 21.19 -11.40
CA GLY A 277 1.42 22.15 -10.49
C GLY A 277 2.55 21.57 -9.65
N PHE A 278 3.13 20.44 -10.08
CA PHE A 278 4.21 19.76 -9.38
C PHE A 278 5.54 20.22 -9.95
N SER A 279 6.37 20.86 -9.12
CA SER A 279 7.75 21.17 -9.47
C SER A 279 8.64 20.23 -8.66
N PRO A 280 9.34 19.27 -9.30
CA PRO A 280 10.30 18.45 -8.58
C PRO A 280 11.38 19.38 -7.99
N SER A 281 11.49 19.38 -6.67
CA SER A 281 12.55 20.06 -5.91
C SER A 281 13.87 19.31 -6.05
#